data_AF-A0A355M3N3-F1
#
_entry.id   AF-A0A355M3N3-F1
#
_cell.length_a   1.000
_cell.length_b   1.000
_cell.length_c   1.000
_cell.angle_alpha   90.00
_cell.angle_beta   90.00
_cell.angle_gamma   90.00
#
_symmetry.space_group_name_H-M   'P 1'
#
loop_
_entity.id
_entity.type
_entity.pdbx_description
1 polymer ?
#
loop_
_entity_poly.entity_id
_entity_poly.type
_entity_poly.pdbx_seq_one_letter_code
_entity_poly.pdbx_strand_id
1 'polypeptide(L)'
;MDSLIIKIPETDTYDDAYTKVEHYLRALRIENRRILSKSVYVILEKAAAEHQNNPSSDIAALAMEETYKLTSRWCKNVLDLPPSNESEIPLKDKIAMLLSNVPTKWAKYFLSDDKLPEGLVKAMKKAYLTAGPEFQRARMTHRALDFNPAAGVLAETYKLANKNPIAKWLIYGAIIFIFALIFFLTR
;
A
#
# COMPACT_ATOMS: atom_id res chain seq x y z
N MET A 1 -36.76 8.43 2.52
CA MET A 1 -36.67 7.15 1.78
C MET A 1 -36.83 7.47 0.31
N ASP A 2 -35.77 8.00 -0.30
CA ASP A 2 -35.63 8.13 -1.76
C ASP A 2 -34.15 7.89 -2.03
N SER A 3 -33.75 6.62 -1.96
CA SER A 3 -32.46 6.17 -2.46
C SER A 3 -32.53 6.26 -3.98
N LEU A 4 -32.06 7.37 -4.54
CA LEU A 4 -31.62 7.44 -5.92
C LEU A 4 -30.62 6.30 -6.10
N ILE A 5 -31.07 5.21 -6.70
CA ILE A 5 -30.20 4.14 -7.15
C ILE A 5 -29.35 4.77 -8.24
N ILE A 6 -28.20 5.34 -7.86
CA ILE A 6 -27.19 5.80 -8.80
C ILE A 6 -26.77 4.55 -9.54
N LYS A 7 -27.28 4.40 -10.76
CA LYS A 7 -26.95 3.29 -11.65
C LYS A 7 -25.49 3.53 -12.06
N ILE A 8 -24.57 2.87 -11.35
CA ILE A 8 -23.15 2.92 -11.65
C ILE A 8 -22.99 2.46 -13.11
N PRO A 9 -22.51 3.30 -14.03
CA PRO A 9 -22.37 2.91 -15.42
C PRO A 9 -21.26 1.86 -15.53
N GLU A 10 -21.52 0.83 -16.34
CA GLU A 10 -20.60 -0.27 -16.61
C GLU A 10 -19.55 0.21 -17.61
N THR A 11 -18.57 0.99 -17.13
CA THR A 11 -17.40 1.42 -17.91
C THR A 11 -16.13 0.91 -17.23
N ASP A 12 -15.08 0.63 -18.00
CA ASP A 12 -13.80 0.09 -17.51
C ASP A 12 -13.23 0.84 -16.29
N THR A 13 -13.50 2.15 -16.20
CA THR A 13 -13.11 3.00 -15.06
C THR A 13 -13.84 2.69 -13.75
N TYR A 14 -15.12 2.34 -13.79
CA TYR A 14 -15.87 1.94 -12.59
C TYR A 14 -15.53 0.51 -12.16
N ASP A 15 -15.19 -0.36 -13.11
CA ASP A 15 -14.71 -1.71 -12.82
C ASP A 15 -13.33 -1.70 -12.14
N ASP A 16 -12.43 -0.82 -12.59
CA ASP A 16 -11.14 -0.59 -11.93
C ASP A 16 -11.33 -0.01 -10.51
N ALA A 17 -12.23 0.96 -10.35
CA ALA A 17 -12.59 1.50 -9.03
C ALA A 17 -13.15 0.41 -8.09
N TYR A 18 -14.07 -0.42 -8.59
CA TYR A 18 -14.62 -1.55 -7.84
C TYR A 18 -13.52 -2.50 -7.38
N THR A 19 -12.66 -2.92 -8.32
CA THR A 19 -11.58 -3.88 -8.08
C THR A 19 -10.60 -3.36 -7.04
N LYS A 20 -10.19 -2.08 -7.13
CA LYS A 20 -9.31 -1.43 -6.15
C LYS A 20 -9.91 -1.39 -4.75
N VAL A 21 -11.17 -0.96 -4.62
CA VAL A 21 -11.85 -0.90 -3.32
C VAL A 21 -12.03 -2.30 -2.74
N GLU A 22 -12.44 -3.27 -3.56
CA GLU A 22 -12.56 -4.67 -3.14
C GLU A 22 -11.23 -5.22 -2.63
N HIS A 23 -10.14 -5.06 -3.38
CA HIS A 23 -8.82 -5.52 -2.95
C HIS A 23 -8.38 -4.88 -1.65
N TYR A 24 -8.65 -3.59 -1.47
CA TYR A 24 -8.34 -2.90 -0.22
C TYR A 24 -9.14 -3.46 0.97
N LEU A 25 -10.45 -3.66 0.83
CA LEU A 25 -11.29 -4.23 1.89
C LEU A 25 -10.90 -5.68 2.21
N ARG A 26 -10.50 -6.47 1.22
CA ARG A 26 -9.93 -7.81 1.44
C ARG A 26 -8.60 -7.76 2.19
N ALA A 27 -7.75 -6.78 1.91
CA ALA A 27 -6.50 -6.56 2.66
C ALA A 27 -6.78 -6.21 4.13
N LEU A 28 -7.93 -5.59 4.42
CA LEU A 28 -8.44 -5.38 5.78
C LEU A 28 -9.12 -6.62 6.39
N ARG A 29 -8.98 -7.81 5.78
CA ARG A 29 -9.53 -9.10 6.24
C ARG A 29 -11.06 -9.19 6.25
N ILE A 30 -11.74 -8.36 5.47
CA ILE A 30 -13.20 -8.43 5.33
C ILE A 30 -13.51 -9.53 4.32
N GLU A 31 -13.70 -10.75 4.81
CA GLU A 31 -13.86 -11.94 3.95
C GLU A 31 -15.33 -12.24 3.61
N ASN A 32 -16.29 -11.69 4.37
CA ASN A 32 -17.70 -11.93 4.10
C ASN A 32 -18.13 -11.22 2.80
N ARG A 33 -18.30 -12.00 1.72
CA ARG A 33 -18.66 -11.52 0.38
C ARG A 33 -19.87 -10.59 0.36
N ARG A 34 -20.91 -10.87 1.14
CA ARG A 34 -22.13 -10.03 1.16
C ARG A 34 -21.84 -8.65 1.73
N ILE A 35 -21.11 -8.61 2.84
CA ILE A 35 -20.74 -7.35 3.52
C ILE A 35 -19.77 -6.58 2.64
N LEU A 36 -18.77 -7.26 2.08
CA LEU A 36 -17.82 -6.66 1.16
C LEU A 36 -18.52 -6.00 -0.03
N SER A 37 -19.37 -6.73 -0.76
CA SER A 37 -20.06 -6.17 -1.93
C SER A 37 -20.97 -4.99 -1.56
N LYS A 38 -21.65 -5.05 -0.41
CA LYS A 38 -22.47 -3.93 0.09
C LYS A 38 -21.59 -2.71 0.40
N SER A 39 -20.47 -2.90 1.09
CA SER A 39 -19.54 -1.82 1.43
C SER A 39 -18.94 -1.18 0.18
N VAL A 40 -18.51 -1.98 -0.79
CA VAL A 40 -17.99 -1.47 -2.08
C VAL A 40 -19.04 -0.61 -2.77
N TYR A 41 -20.31 -1.05 -2.81
CA TYR A 41 -21.37 -0.29 -3.45
C TYR A 41 -21.63 1.06 -2.79
N VAL A 42 -21.69 1.10 -1.45
CA VAL A 42 -21.87 2.34 -0.67
C VAL A 42 -20.72 3.33 -0.92
N ILE A 43 -19.49 2.82 -1.04
CA ILE A 43 -18.30 3.63 -1.33
C ILE A 43 -18.39 4.19 -2.75
N LEU A 44 -18.68 3.35 -3.75
CA LEU A 44 -18.77 3.76 -5.15
C LEU A 44 -19.91 4.75 -5.38
N GLU A 45 -21.03 4.62 -4.67
CA GLU A 45 -22.15 5.57 -4.75
C GLU A 45 -21.72 6.97 -4.31
N LYS A 46 -20.96 7.09 -3.20
CA LYS A 46 -20.41 8.36 -2.72
C LYS A 46 -19.37 8.93 -3.67
N ALA A 47 -18.47 8.10 -4.16
CA ALA A 47 -17.45 8.51 -5.13
C ALA A 47 -18.07 8.95 -6.46
N ALA A 48 -19.14 8.30 -6.91
CA ALA A 48 -19.89 8.69 -8.10
C ALA A 48 -20.60 10.04 -7.91
N ALA A 49 -21.20 10.27 -6.73
CA ALA A 49 -21.79 11.57 -6.40
C ALA A 49 -20.72 12.69 -6.36
N GLU A 50 -19.53 12.40 -5.84
CA GLU A 50 -18.41 13.35 -5.85
C GLU A 50 -17.88 13.60 -7.26
N HIS A 51 -17.77 12.55 -8.10
CA HIS A 51 -17.36 12.66 -9.50
C HIS A 51 -18.37 13.46 -10.35
N GLN A 52 -19.68 13.38 -10.07
CA GLN A 52 -20.68 14.22 -10.75
C GLN A 52 -20.48 15.71 -10.49
N ASN A 53 -20.12 16.08 -9.26
CA ASN A 53 -19.73 17.46 -8.92
C ASN A 53 -18.32 17.80 -9.45
N ASN A 54 -17.50 16.76 -9.54
CA ASN A 54 -16.07 16.62 -9.82
C ASN A 54 -15.54 16.07 -11.16
N PRO A 55 -16.09 16.34 -12.37
CA PRO A 55 -15.94 15.40 -13.51
C PRO A 55 -14.50 15.21 -14.02
N SER A 56 -13.58 16.10 -13.66
CA SER A 56 -12.17 16.00 -14.05
C SER A 56 -11.36 15.01 -13.19
N SER A 57 -11.91 14.54 -12.06
CA SER A 57 -11.20 13.67 -11.12
C SER A 57 -11.34 12.20 -11.49
N ASP A 58 -10.26 11.43 -11.31
CA ASP A 58 -10.27 9.97 -11.49
C ASP A 58 -11.22 9.30 -10.47
N ILE A 59 -12.19 8.54 -10.98
CA ILE A 59 -13.22 7.85 -10.18
C ILE A 59 -12.57 6.82 -9.25
N ALA A 60 -11.53 6.12 -9.72
CA ALA A 60 -10.84 5.13 -8.90
C ALA A 60 -10.11 5.79 -7.72
N ALA A 61 -9.48 6.95 -7.96
CA ALA A 61 -8.87 7.75 -6.90
C ALA A 61 -9.92 8.25 -5.89
N LEU A 62 -11.05 8.79 -6.35
CA LEU A 62 -12.16 9.23 -5.49
C LEU A 62 -12.74 8.08 -4.67
N ALA A 63 -12.92 6.91 -5.28
CA ALA A 63 -13.42 5.72 -4.58
C ALA A 63 -12.48 5.27 -3.47
N MET A 64 -11.16 5.30 -3.70
CA MET A 64 -10.17 5.00 -2.67
C MET A 64 -10.15 6.06 -1.57
N GLU A 65 -10.25 7.34 -1.91
CA GLU A 65 -10.34 8.43 -0.93
C GLU A 65 -11.56 8.28 -0.02
N GLU A 66 -12.74 8.02 -0.60
CA GLU A 66 -13.97 7.76 0.14
C GLU A 66 -13.86 6.49 1.00
N THR A 67 -13.19 5.44 0.50
CA THR A 67 -12.89 4.24 1.28
C THR A 67 -12.11 4.57 2.54
N TYR A 68 -11.06 5.40 2.42
CA TYR A 68 -10.26 5.82 3.56
C TYR A 68 -11.04 6.69 4.54
N LYS A 69 -11.78 7.69 4.04
CA LYS A 69 -12.64 8.58 4.86
C LYS A 69 -13.67 7.78 5.66
N LEU A 70 -14.39 6.87 5.01
CA LEU A 70 -15.44 6.08 5.65
C LEU A 70 -14.88 5.12 6.70
N THR A 71 -13.81 4.42 6.38
CA THR A 71 -13.18 3.48 7.31
C THR A 71 -12.57 4.22 8.51
N SER A 72 -11.95 5.39 8.28
CA SER A 72 -11.37 6.25 9.33
C SER A 72 -12.46 6.77 10.26
N ARG A 73 -13.54 7.31 9.68
CA ARG A 73 -14.71 7.78 10.44
C ARG A 73 -15.32 6.66 11.28
N TRP A 74 -15.51 5.48 10.69
CA TRP A 74 -16.04 4.34 11.42
C TRP A 74 -15.14 3.94 12.59
N CYS A 75 -13.82 3.84 12.39
CA CYS A 75 -12.90 3.47 13.46
C CYS A 75 -12.88 4.51 14.60
N LYS A 76 -12.88 5.80 14.26
CA LYS A 76 -12.97 6.89 15.25
C LYS A 76 -14.26 6.81 16.04
N ASN A 77 -15.39 6.54 15.39
CA ASN A 77 -16.68 6.34 16.05
C ASN A 77 -16.66 5.14 17.01
N VAL A 78 -16.02 4.02 16.64
CA VAL A 78 -15.89 2.86 17.55
C VAL A 78 -14.99 3.15 18.74
N LEU A 79 -13.91 3.89 18.54
CA LEU A 79 -12.94 4.22 19.58
C LEU A 79 -13.34 5.45 20.43
N ASP A 80 -14.38 6.18 20.03
CA ASP A 80 -14.81 7.45 20.63
C ASP A 80 -13.68 8.51 20.58
N LEU A 81 -13.03 8.60 19.41
CA LEU A 81 -11.96 9.55 19.14
C LEU A 81 -12.50 10.81 18.45
N PRO A 82 -11.88 11.98 18.67
CA PRO A 82 -12.29 13.20 18.01
C PRO A 82 -12.19 13.05 16.49
N PRO A 83 -13.11 13.68 15.72
CA PRO A 83 -12.97 13.74 14.27
C PRO A 83 -11.64 14.43 13.95
N SER A 84 -10.89 13.88 12.99
CA SER A 84 -9.70 14.54 12.45
C SER A 84 -9.85 14.65 10.95
N ASN A 85 -9.32 15.74 10.40
CA ASN A 85 -9.42 16.07 8.97
C ASN A 85 -8.46 15.25 8.10
N GLU A 86 -7.72 14.29 8.68
CA GLU A 86 -6.85 13.42 7.91
C GLU A 86 -7.67 12.48 7.03
N SER A 87 -7.42 12.56 5.73
CA SER A 87 -7.99 11.67 4.70
C SER A 87 -7.43 10.25 4.78
N GLU A 88 -6.34 10.05 5.51
CA GLU A 88 -5.77 8.73 5.78
C GLU A 88 -6.27 8.18 7.13
N ILE A 89 -6.58 6.88 7.18
CA ILE A 89 -6.80 6.19 8.44
C ILE A 89 -5.44 6.09 9.15
N PRO A 90 -5.29 6.61 10.39
CA PRO A 90 -4.05 6.46 11.15
C PRO A 90 -3.61 5.00 11.20
N LEU A 91 -2.31 4.71 11.02
CA LEU A 91 -1.78 3.34 11.04
C LEU A 91 -2.20 2.58 12.31
N LYS A 92 -2.25 3.30 13.43
CA LYS A 92 -2.70 2.79 14.73
C LYS A 92 -4.13 2.26 14.71
N ASP A 93 -5.03 2.95 14.01
CA ASP A 93 -6.44 2.58 13.88
C ASP A 93 -6.60 1.29 13.07
N LYS A 94 -5.84 1.18 11.96
CA LYS A 94 -5.79 -0.06 11.15
C LYS A 94 -5.28 -1.24 11.96
N ILE A 95 -4.20 -1.04 12.73
CA ILE A 95 -3.61 -2.08 13.58
C ILE A 95 -4.60 -2.48 14.68
N ALA A 96 -5.26 -1.52 15.33
CA ALA A 96 -6.27 -1.80 16.34
C ALA A 96 -7.44 -2.64 15.77
N MET A 97 -7.89 -2.32 14.55
CA MET A 97 -8.94 -3.09 13.87
C MET A 97 -8.51 -4.52 13.54
N LEU A 98 -7.27 -4.72 13.06
CA LEU A 98 -6.73 -6.04 12.76
C LEU A 98 -6.52 -6.87 14.04
N LEU A 99 -5.96 -6.28 15.10
CA LEU A 99 -5.71 -6.95 16.37
C LEU A 99 -6.99 -7.30 17.15
N SER A 100 -8.08 -6.58 16.91
CA SER A 100 -9.36 -6.83 17.58
C SER A 100 -10.19 -7.93 16.90
N ASN A 101 -9.76 -8.51 15.78
CA ASN A 101 -10.55 -9.48 15.00
C ASN A 101 -11.92 -8.94 14.56
N VAL A 102 -12.04 -7.62 14.39
CA VAL A 102 -13.22 -6.96 13.81
C VAL A 102 -13.65 -7.58 12.49
N PRO A 103 -12.74 -7.79 11.51
CA PRO A 103 -13.13 -8.23 10.18
C PRO A 103 -13.69 -9.65 10.15
N THR A 104 -13.39 -10.46 11.17
CA THR A 104 -13.83 -11.86 11.27
C THR A 104 -15.05 -12.00 12.18
N LYS A 105 -15.00 -11.44 13.40
CA LYS A 105 -16.02 -11.65 14.44
C LYS A 105 -17.17 -10.64 14.37
N TRP A 106 -16.87 -9.42 13.92
CA TRP A 106 -17.80 -8.30 13.94
C TRP A 106 -17.99 -7.67 12.56
N ALA A 107 -17.72 -8.43 11.50
CA ALA A 107 -17.85 -7.98 10.11
C ALA A 107 -19.19 -7.29 9.83
N LYS A 108 -20.29 -7.79 10.43
CA LYS A 108 -21.64 -7.25 10.23
C LYS A 108 -21.83 -5.81 10.71
N TYR A 109 -20.95 -5.33 11.60
CA TYR A 109 -20.99 -3.95 12.11
C TYR A 109 -20.02 -3.02 11.37
N PHE A 110 -19.20 -3.56 10.46
CA PHE A 110 -18.30 -2.77 9.64
C PHE A 110 -19.10 -1.83 8.73
N LEU A 111 -18.77 -0.53 8.77
CA LEU A 111 -19.44 0.54 8.01
C LEU A 111 -20.98 0.58 8.13
N SER A 112 -21.53 -0.03 9.17
CA SER A 112 -22.97 -0.06 9.41
C SER A 112 -23.33 0.94 10.50
N ASP A 113 -24.47 1.63 10.34
CA ASP A 113 -25.02 2.55 11.34
C ASP A 113 -25.74 1.82 12.51
N ASP A 114 -25.64 0.48 12.54
CA ASP A 114 -26.22 -0.34 13.59
C ASP A 114 -25.57 -0.08 14.95
N LYS A 115 -26.33 -0.27 16.04
CA LYS A 115 -25.81 -0.17 17.41
C LYS A 115 -24.61 -1.11 17.59
N LEU A 116 -23.45 -0.51 17.87
CA LEU A 116 -22.20 -1.22 18.10
C LEU A 116 -22.29 -2.02 19.41
N PRO A 117 -22.01 -3.33 19.40
CA PRO A 117 -22.04 -4.12 20.63
C PRO A 117 -20.88 -3.74 21.54
N GLU A 118 -21.10 -3.69 22.85
CA GLU A 118 -20.08 -3.30 23.83
C GLU A 118 -18.82 -4.19 23.75
N GLY A 119 -18.97 -5.46 23.38
CA GLY A 119 -17.85 -6.39 23.20
C GLY A 119 -16.91 -5.99 22.04
N LEU A 120 -17.44 -5.40 20.98
CA LEU A 120 -16.65 -4.87 19.86
C LEU A 120 -15.84 -3.65 20.32
N VAL A 121 -16.53 -2.70 20.96
CA VAL A 121 -15.91 -1.46 21.46
C VAL A 121 -14.80 -1.79 22.45
N LYS A 122 -15.04 -2.70 23.40
CA LYS A 122 -14.06 -3.12 24.40
C LYS A 122 -12.83 -3.78 23.76
N ALA A 123 -13.03 -4.63 22.75
CA ALA A 123 -11.94 -5.28 22.04
C ALA A 123 -11.12 -4.29 21.20
N MET A 124 -11.79 -3.38 20.49
CA MET A 124 -11.13 -2.29 19.75
C MET A 124 -10.33 -1.38 20.68
N LYS A 125 -10.92 -0.93 21.79
CA LYS A 125 -10.21 -0.10 22.79
C LYS A 125 -9.01 -0.83 23.39
N LYS A 126 -9.16 -2.12 23.74
CA LYS A 126 -8.04 -2.94 24.24
C LYS A 126 -6.93 -3.07 23.20
N ALA A 127 -7.29 -3.36 21.95
CA ALA A 127 -6.34 -3.46 20.84
C ALA A 127 -5.66 -2.13 20.55
N TYR A 128 -6.38 -1.00 20.62
CA TYR A 128 -5.85 0.35 20.42
C TYR A 128 -4.84 0.75 21.51
N LEU A 129 -5.08 0.36 22.75
CA LEU A 129 -4.12 0.54 23.84
C LEU A 129 -2.89 -0.35 23.68
N THR A 130 -3.08 -1.57 23.16
CA THR A 130 -2.00 -2.55 22.92
C THR A 130 -1.17 -2.21 21.68
N ALA A 131 -1.76 -1.50 20.72
CA ALA A 131 -1.10 -1.06 19.49
C ALA A 131 0.08 -0.11 19.76
N GLY A 132 0.38 0.26 21.00
CA GLY A 132 1.67 0.87 21.36
C GLY A 132 1.75 2.39 21.17
N PRO A 133 2.85 3.02 21.65
CA PRO A 133 3.09 4.46 21.54
C PRO A 133 3.40 4.86 20.09
N GLU A 134 3.25 6.16 19.79
CA GLU A 134 3.18 6.71 18.43
C GLU A 134 4.05 5.99 17.38
N PHE A 135 3.39 5.35 16.41
CA PHE A 135 4.05 4.85 15.22
C PHE A 135 4.46 6.04 14.35
N GLN A 136 5.64 6.59 14.63
CA GLN A 136 6.29 7.49 13.69
C GLN A 136 6.55 6.70 12.41
N ARG A 137 6.06 7.22 11.28
CA ARG A 137 6.31 6.66 9.96
C ARG A 137 7.83 6.57 9.78
N ALA A 138 8.39 5.37 9.91
CA ALA A 138 9.82 5.14 9.74
C ALA A 138 10.17 5.46 8.28
N ARG A 139 10.63 6.68 8.04
CA ARG A 139 11.13 7.10 6.73
C ARG A 139 12.46 6.39 6.55
N MET A 140 12.43 5.19 5.98
CA MET A 140 13.61 4.53 5.43
C MET A 140 14.09 5.37 4.25
N THR A 141 14.88 6.40 4.52
CA THR A 141 15.71 7.02 3.50
C THR A 141 16.69 5.97 3.01
N HIS A 142 16.99 5.97 1.71
CA HIS A 142 17.97 5.07 1.12
C HIS A 142 19.33 5.33 1.78
N ARG A 143 19.67 4.53 2.81
CA ARG A 143 21.05 4.47 3.28
C ARG A 143 21.83 3.84 2.14
N ALA A 144 22.75 4.60 1.54
CA ALA A 144 23.67 4.05 0.57
C ALA A 144 24.29 2.79 1.21
N LEU A 145 24.21 1.66 0.49
CA LEU A 145 24.88 0.45 0.90
C LEU A 145 26.35 0.82 1.18
N ASP A 146 26.78 0.71 2.44
CA ASP A 146 28.17 0.91 2.85
C ASP A 146 28.99 -0.25 2.26
N PHE A 147 29.26 -0.17 0.97
CA PHE A 147 30.18 -1.09 0.34
C PHE A 147 31.58 -0.72 0.85
N ASN A 148 32.09 -1.59 1.72
CA ASN A 148 33.46 -1.64 2.22
C ASN A 148 34.47 -1.15 1.15
N PRO A 149 35.51 -0.35 1.49
CA PRO A 149 36.48 0.28 0.57
C PRO A 149 36.96 -0.52 -0.66
N ALA A 150 36.93 -1.85 -0.62
CA ALA A 150 37.20 -2.70 -1.78
C ALA A 150 36.24 -2.47 -2.98
N ALA A 151 35.01 -2.04 -2.75
CA ALA A 151 34.04 -1.81 -3.83
C ALA A 151 34.29 -0.51 -4.60
N GLY A 152 34.85 0.51 -3.96
CA GLY A 152 35.21 1.77 -4.62
C GLY A 152 36.32 1.55 -5.65
N VAL A 153 37.32 0.74 -5.32
CA VAL A 153 38.45 0.43 -6.22
C VAL A 153 38.00 -0.38 -7.45
N LEU A 154 37.06 -1.31 -7.27
CA LEU A 154 36.47 -2.09 -8.37
C LEU A 154 35.55 -1.24 -9.27
N ALA A 155 34.80 -0.30 -8.70
CA ALA A 155 33.90 0.56 -9.46
C ALA A 155 34.64 1.59 -10.32
N GLU A 156 35.75 2.15 -9.84
CA GLU A 156 36.57 3.09 -10.60
C GLU A 156 37.34 2.42 -11.75
N THR A 157 37.90 1.22 -11.51
CA THR A 157 38.56 0.44 -12.57
C THR A 157 37.60 0.05 -13.69
N TYR A 158 36.35 -0.29 -13.37
CA TYR A 158 35.31 -0.57 -14.37
C TYR A 158 34.94 0.66 -15.22
N LYS A 159 34.83 1.84 -14.60
CA LYS A 159 34.51 3.08 -15.32
C LYS A 159 35.62 3.52 -16.26
N LEU A 160 36.89 3.39 -15.86
CA LEU A 160 38.03 3.68 -16.74
C LEU A 160 38.16 2.66 -17.89
N ALA A 161 37.96 1.38 -17.60
CA ALA A 161 38.04 0.32 -18.61
C ALA A 161 36.95 0.41 -19.69
N ASN A 162 35.76 0.94 -19.35
CA ASN A 162 34.66 1.03 -20.31
C ASN A 162 34.67 2.30 -21.17
N LYS A 163 35.37 3.37 -20.73
CA LYS A 163 35.42 4.66 -21.46
C LYS A 163 36.27 4.59 -22.72
N ASN A 164 37.32 3.75 -22.73
CA ASN A 164 38.26 3.66 -23.83
C ASN A 164 38.19 2.26 -24.48
N PRO A 165 37.63 2.11 -25.70
CA PRO A 165 37.50 0.80 -26.35
C PRO A 165 38.85 0.12 -26.60
N ILE A 166 39.93 0.88 -26.75
CA ILE A 166 41.31 0.38 -26.94
C ILE A 166 41.83 -0.34 -25.69
N ALA A 167 41.44 0.09 -24.49
CA ALA A 167 41.90 -0.52 -23.23
C ALA A 167 41.40 -1.97 -23.09
N LYS A 168 40.20 -2.28 -23.60
CA LYS A 168 39.66 -3.65 -23.63
C LYS A 168 40.53 -4.58 -24.47
N TRP A 169 40.98 -4.12 -25.64
CA TRP A 169 41.84 -4.89 -26.53
C TRP A 169 43.22 -5.17 -25.91
N LEU A 170 43.79 -4.22 -25.17
CA LEU A 170 45.05 -4.43 -24.45
C LEU A 170 44.93 -5.49 -23.36
N ILE A 171 43.82 -5.50 -22.60
CA ILE A 171 43.59 -6.50 -21.55
C ILE A 171 43.46 -7.91 -22.18
N TYR A 172 42.65 -8.06 -23.22
CA TYR A 172 42.52 -9.34 -23.92
C TYR A 172 43.86 -9.79 -24.55
N GLY A 173 44.61 -8.85 -25.14
CA GLY A 173 45.94 -9.12 -25.68
C GLY A 173 46.92 -9.60 -24.63
N ALA A 174 46.94 -8.97 -23.44
CA ALA A 174 47.79 -9.37 -22.33
C ALA A 174 47.44 -10.79 -21.83
N ILE A 175 46.15 -11.12 -21.74
CA ILE A 175 45.71 -12.46 -21.34
C ILE A 175 46.18 -13.51 -22.36
N ILE A 176 45.96 -13.27 -23.66
CA ILE A 176 46.39 -14.19 -24.72
C ILE A 176 47.92 -14.33 -24.72
N PHE A 177 48.65 -13.24 -24.52
CA PHE A 177 50.11 -13.25 -24.47
C PHE A 177 50.62 -14.07 -23.28
N ILE A 178 50.01 -13.93 -22.10
CA ILE A 178 50.35 -14.74 -20.92
C ILE A 178 50.10 -16.22 -21.18
N PHE A 179 48.95 -16.58 -21.77
CA PHE A 179 48.67 -17.97 -22.15
C PHE A 179 49.67 -18.52 -23.17
N ALA A 180 50.07 -17.72 -24.16
CA ALA A 180 51.09 -18.11 -25.13
C ALA A 180 52.48 -18.31 -24.48
N LEU A 181 52.85 -17.45 -23.54
CA LEU A 181 54.09 -17.57 -22.76
C LEU A 181 54.11 -18.85 -21.92
N ILE A 182 53.00 -19.14 -21.22
CA ILE A 182 52.86 -20.36 -20.42
C ILE A 182 52.95 -21.60 -21.32
N PHE A 183 52.28 -21.58 -22.47
CA PHE A 183 52.33 -22.68 -23.44
C PHE A 183 53.74 -22.91 -23.99
N PHE A 184 54.49 -21.84 -24.26
CA PHE A 184 55.87 -21.92 -24.76
C PHE A 184 56.87 -22.35 -23.68
N LEU A 185 56.66 -21.98 -22.41
CA LEU A 185 57.50 -22.44 -21.30
C LEU A 185 57.22 -23.90 -20.90
N THR A 186 56.00 -24.40 -21.15
CA THR A 186 55.58 -25.75 -20.72
C THR A 186 55.82 -26.82 -21.79
N ARG A 187 56.10 -26.42 -23.05
CA ARG A 187 56.38 -27.32 -24.16
C ARG A 187 57.87 -27.40 -24.45
#